data_AF-W4UWC6-F1
#
_entry.id   AF-W4UWC6-F1
#
_cell.length_a   1.000
_cell.length_b   1.000
_cell.length_c   1.000
_cell.angle_alpha   90.00
_cell.angle_beta   90.00
_cell.angle_gamma   90.00
#
_symmetry.space_group_name_H-M   'P 1'
#
loop_
_entity.id
_entity.type
_entity.pdbx_description
1 polymer ?
#
loop_
_entity_poly.entity_id
_entity_poly.type
_entity_poly.pdbx_seq_one_letter_code
_entity_poly.pdbx_strand_id
1 'polypeptide(L)'
;MKRYVLLFALFCCISSLVEIKATAQQGDRLIINKDTLQLLDCPIEYDTLLGSKVRQRLLKKSLSTGCWRRYVATWRILDNKLYLEAIQEYPKENNNNDVSLEGIFDAYKDEQGRILASWVSGKTYAASGKRLRYWNMDFYRNYEYETRYDIQKGVVVDEQHYQNYIKKSSLGEENPFYKDAFYKVIMSNFNGDLFPALANKNLKVDLSIRPNTDGQIDSLKILDWVLDGKKIKPFAANHPYAKELKRCLALVPDWKVSFIRGKIENIEASIDLWSKKGCRSITRNEENNDSIYINQKYYALRAFPLQYDTRLYARLLRFLPVNGLRNYTAIWELANERLYLKSIRLWNDPKPFPLEKIFPKARPGEPIEASWYDGETLCTQGETLNYSTEYYPTEILCTFNKGRLTSQTAYQNYVIPINEQSFQHRKDLLQSLDWTLDPGFVGKRIYATCTAYPNRDGKAEKLEIEISVSGFGKNYLNYKITDPDNPYIKACRKTLEHVIWSVQYKRGQVLPTHESFFVW
;
A
#
# COMPACT_ATOMS: atom_id res chain seq x y z
N MET A 1 15.37 6.16 28.16
CA MET A 1 14.73 6.67 26.93
C MET A 1 15.19 5.96 25.66
N LYS A 2 16.50 5.92 25.34
CA LYS A 2 17.01 5.37 24.06
C LYS A 2 16.64 3.90 23.73
N ARG A 3 16.48 3.04 24.74
CA ARG A 3 16.12 1.62 24.57
C ARG A 3 14.66 1.38 24.17
N TYR A 4 13.77 2.26 24.64
CA TYR A 4 12.37 2.25 24.23
C TYR A 4 12.22 2.81 22.81
N VAL A 5 13.07 3.78 22.43
CA VAL A 5 13.10 4.35 21.06
C VAL A 5 13.56 3.33 20.02
N LEU A 6 14.56 2.49 20.34
CA LEU A 6 15.05 1.47 19.40
C LEU A 6 14.09 0.28 19.24
N LEU A 7 13.45 -0.16 20.34
CA LEU A 7 12.39 -1.18 20.30
C LEU A 7 11.16 -0.67 19.56
N PHE A 8 10.82 0.62 19.72
CA PHE A 8 9.77 1.28 18.95
C PHE A 8 10.14 1.35 17.46
N ALA A 9 11.38 1.73 17.11
CA ALA A 9 11.85 1.75 15.73
C ALA A 9 11.82 0.35 15.08
N LEU A 10 12.26 -0.70 15.78
CA LEU A 10 12.20 -2.08 15.28
C LEU A 10 10.75 -2.59 15.14
N PHE A 11 9.87 -2.24 16.07
CA PHE A 11 8.44 -2.54 15.99
C PHE A 11 7.78 -1.83 14.80
N CYS A 12 8.17 -0.58 14.50
CA CYS A 12 7.74 0.17 13.31
C CYS A 12 8.28 -0.41 11.99
N CYS A 13 9.48 -1.01 12.00
CA CYS A 13 10.07 -1.65 10.81
C CYS A 13 9.45 -3.02 10.50
N ILE A 14 8.94 -3.74 11.50
CA ILE A 14 8.27 -5.05 11.31
C ILE A 14 6.78 -4.85 10.94
N SER A 15 6.12 -3.84 11.50
CA SER A 15 4.73 -3.49 11.16
C SER A 15 4.56 -2.86 9.77
N SER A 16 5.66 -2.47 9.12
CA SER A 16 5.67 -1.96 7.74
C SER A 16 5.91 -3.05 6.68
N LEU A 17 6.27 -4.28 7.08
CA LEU A 17 6.54 -5.40 6.17
C LEU A 17 5.46 -6.48 6.18
N VAL A 18 4.58 -6.47 7.18
CA VAL A 18 3.40 -7.34 7.27
C VAL A 18 2.20 -6.43 7.46
N GLU A 19 1.19 -6.54 6.60
CA GLU A 19 -0.13 -6.00 6.94
C GLU A 19 -0.57 -6.72 8.23
N ILE A 20 -0.34 -6.10 9.40
CA ILE A 20 -0.94 -6.52 10.65
C ILE A 20 -2.43 -6.23 10.50
N LYS A 21 -3.14 -7.14 9.83
CA LYS A 21 -4.59 -7.10 9.78
C LYS A 21 -5.06 -7.38 11.20
N ALA A 22 -5.61 -6.35 11.82
CA ALA A 22 -6.48 -6.50 12.96
C ALA A 22 -7.49 -7.61 12.65
N THR A 23 -7.35 -8.77 13.29
CA THR A 23 -8.36 -9.82 13.17
C THR A 23 -9.57 -9.36 13.98
N ALA A 24 -10.60 -8.89 13.30
CA ALA A 24 -11.90 -8.52 13.86
C ALA A 24 -12.45 -9.63 14.76
N GLN A 25 -13.17 -9.20 15.80
CA GLN A 25 -13.71 -10.08 16.82
C GLN A 25 -14.69 -11.10 16.22
N GLN A 26 -14.59 -12.34 16.71
CA GLN A 26 -15.54 -13.39 16.38
C GLN A 26 -16.90 -13.05 16.99
N GLY A 27 -17.91 -12.99 16.11
CA GLY A 27 -19.30 -12.75 16.51
C GLY A 27 -19.89 -13.95 17.23
N ASP A 28 -20.87 -13.68 18.09
CA ASP A 28 -21.72 -14.71 18.68
C ASP A 28 -22.60 -15.42 17.65
N ARG A 29 -23.32 -16.44 18.09
CA ARG A 29 -24.34 -17.14 17.30
C ARG A 29 -25.71 -16.70 17.77
N LEU A 30 -26.62 -16.47 16.83
CA LEU A 30 -28.02 -16.17 17.14
C LEU A 30 -28.92 -17.19 16.43
N ILE A 31 -29.71 -17.90 17.20
CA ILE A 31 -30.70 -18.84 16.70
C ILE A 31 -32.05 -18.13 16.59
N ILE A 32 -32.62 -18.16 15.39
CA ILE A 32 -33.96 -17.67 15.11
C ILE A 32 -34.68 -18.80 14.37
N ASN A 33 -35.81 -19.24 14.92
CA ASN A 33 -36.52 -20.43 14.44
C ASN A 33 -35.58 -21.66 14.34
N LYS A 34 -35.31 -22.13 13.12
CA LYS A 34 -34.44 -23.27 12.82
C LYS A 34 -33.06 -22.85 12.29
N ASP A 35 -32.83 -21.56 12.09
CA ASP A 35 -31.59 -21.02 11.52
C ASP A 35 -30.65 -20.52 12.60
N THR A 36 -29.34 -20.70 12.38
CA THR A 36 -28.29 -20.13 13.23
C THR A 36 -27.51 -19.09 12.43
N LEU A 37 -27.67 -17.83 12.80
CA LEU A 37 -27.04 -16.68 12.17
C LEU A 37 -25.81 -16.24 12.96
N GLN A 38 -24.95 -15.45 12.31
CA GLN A 38 -23.86 -14.78 13.00
C GLN A 38 -24.39 -13.52 13.68
N LEU A 39 -24.27 -13.43 15.00
CA LEU A 39 -24.52 -12.20 15.75
C LEU A 39 -23.27 -11.32 15.68
N LEU A 40 -23.38 -10.15 15.09
CA LEU A 40 -22.31 -9.15 14.96
C LEU A 40 -22.15 -8.33 16.26
N ASP A 41 -22.11 -9.05 17.39
CA ASP A 41 -22.08 -8.47 18.73
C ASP A 41 -21.59 -9.47 19.79
N CYS A 42 -21.36 -8.99 21.02
CA CYS A 42 -21.04 -9.79 22.21
C CYS A 42 -21.94 -9.36 23.40
N PRO A 43 -23.23 -9.77 23.47
CA PRO A 43 -24.15 -9.20 24.47
C PRO A 43 -23.83 -9.50 25.94
N ILE A 44 -23.03 -10.54 26.25
CA ILE A 44 -22.52 -10.76 27.63
C ILE A 44 -21.59 -9.61 28.05
N GLU A 45 -20.81 -9.05 27.13
CA GLU A 45 -19.83 -8.00 27.43
C GLU A 45 -20.47 -6.63 27.69
N TYR A 46 -21.79 -6.49 27.52
CA TYR A 46 -22.55 -5.29 27.91
C TYR A 46 -22.53 -5.11 29.44
N ASP A 47 -22.37 -6.21 30.18
CA ASP A 47 -22.08 -6.20 31.61
C ASP A 47 -20.67 -6.75 31.85
N THR A 48 -19.76 -5.85 32.24
CA THR A 48 -18.35 -6.19 32.47
C THR A 48 -18.15 -7.25 33.57
N LEU A 49 -19.05 -7.31 34.55
CA LEU A 49 -18.98 -8.29 35.64
C LEU A 49 -19.38 -9.68 35.14
N LEU A 50 -20.44 -9.78 34.32
CA LEU A 50 -20.83 -11.04 33.67
C LEU A 50 -19.72 -11.56 32.75
N GLY A 51 -19.17 -10.69 31.90
CA GLY A 51 -18.02 -11.04 31.04
C GLY A 51 -16.80 -11.51 31.84
N SER A 52 -16.50 -10.88 32.98
CA SER A 52 -15.42 -11.31 33.87
C SER A 52 -15.68 -12.69 34.49
N LYS A 53 -16.90 -12.92 35.00
CA LYS A 53 -17.29 -14.22 35.59
C LYS A 53 -17.20 -15.36 34.58
N VAL A 54 -17.62 -15.12 33.33
CA VAL A 54 -17.47 -16.10 32.24
C VAL A 54 -15.99 -16.38 31.97
N ARG A 55 -15.16 -15.33 31.84
CA ARG A 55 -13.72 -15.46 31.59
C ARG A 55 -12.98 -16.24 32.68
N GLN A 56 -13.40 -16.17 33.94
CA GLN A 56 -12.84 -16.92 35.05
C GLN A 56 -13.10 -18.43 34.95
N ARG A 57 -14.12 -18.86 34.21
CA ARG A 57 -14.46 -20.28 34.01
C ARG A 57 -13.82 -20.92 32.80
N LEU A 58 -13.19 -20.12 31.94
CA LEU A 58 -12.55 -20.64 30.73
C LEU A 58 -11.28 -21.40 31.12
N LEU A 59 -11.20 -22.66 30.69
CA LEU A 59 -10.10 -23.57 31.01
C LEU A 59 -8.83 -23.22 30.22
N LYS A 60 -8.97 -22.79 28.96
CA LYS A 60 -7.83 -22.58 28.06
C LYS A 60 -7.16 -21.21 28.21
N LYS A 61 -5.86 -21.15 28.48
CA LYS A 61 -5.07 -19.89 28.39
C LYS A 61 -4.72 -19.47 26.94
N SER A 62 -5.11 -20.25 25.93
CA SER A 62 -4.85 -19.94 24.52
C SER A 62 -5.52 -18.63 24.11
N LEU A 63 -4.76 -17.76 23.45
CA LEU A 63 -5.22 -16.48 22.94
C LEU A 63 -5.47 -16.62 21.43
N SER A 64 -6.71 -16.44 20.99
CA SER A 64 -7.01 -16.24 19.57
C SER A 64 -6.91 -14.76 19.24
N THR A 65 -6.14 -14.41 18.20
CA THR A 65 -6.09 -13.04 17.70
C THR A 65 -7.43 -12.57 17.13
N GLY A 66 -8.33 -13.48 16.76
CA GLY A 66 -9.68 -13.19 16.24
C GLY A 66 -10.82 -13.39 17.23
N CYS A 67 -10.53 -13.77 18.48
CA CYS A 67 -11.54 -13.86 19.54
C CYS A 67 -10.88 -13.60 20.90
N TRP A 68 -10.66 -12.33 21.25
CA TRP A 68 -9.92 -11.99 22.48
C TRP A 68 -10.68 -12.36 23.75
N ARG A 69 -12.00 -12.45 23.66
CA ARG A 69 -12.85 -12.88 24.77
C ARG A 69 -12.74 -14.39 25.04
N ARG A 70 -12.13 -15.17 24.13
CA ARG A 70 -11.85 -16.61 24.26
C ARG A 70 -13.09 -17.52 24.33
N TYR A 71 -14.28 -16.98 24.04
CA TYR A 71 -15.52 -17.76 23.95
C TYR A 71 -16.41 -17.23 22.82
N VAL A 72 -17.41 -18.02 22.44
CA VAL A 72 -18.53 -17.66 21.58
C VAL A 72 -19.80 -18.11 22.29
N ALA A 73 -20.74 -17.18 22.48
CA ALA A 73 -22.04 -17.48 23.05
C ALA A 73 -23.07 -17.77 21.95
N THR A 74 -24.03 -18.62 22.30
CA THR A 74 -25.18 -18.95 21.47
C THR A 74 -26.41 -18.36 22.13
N TRP A 75 -27.10 -17.51 21.39
CA TRP A 75 -28.32 -16.82 21.81
C TRP A 75 -29.51 -17.36 21.02
N ARG A 76 -30.72 -17.19 21.55
CA ARG A 76 -31.97 -17.45 20.84
C ARG A 76 -32.92 -16.27 21.02
N ILE A 77 -33.56 -15.83 19.93
CA ILE A 77 -34.77 -15.01 20.04
C ILE A 77 -35.98 -15.93 19.98
N LEU A 78 -36.81 -15.90 21.02
CA LEU A 78 -38.06 -16.64 21.14
C LEU A 78 -39.11 -15.72 21.75
N ASP A 79 -40.29 -15.60 21.13
CA ASP A 79 -41.38 -14.72 21.57
C ASP A 79 -40.90 -13.27 21.87
N ASN A 80 -40.12 -12.72 20.94
CA ASN A 80 -39.48 -11.40 21.04
C ASN A 80 -38.56 -11.20 22.25
N LYS A 81 -38.07 -12.28 22.87
CA LYS A 81 -37.12 -12.23 23.99
C LYS A 81 -35.80 -12.88 23.62
N LEU A 82 -34.70 -12.24 24.00
CA LEU A 82 -33.34 -12.73 23.80
C LEU A 82 -32.93 -13.60 24.99
N TYR A 83 -32.62 -14.86 24.71
CA TYR A 83 -32.16 -15.84 25.69
C TYR A 83 -30.73 -16.28 25.42
N LEU A 84 -29.95 -16.48 26.47
CA LEU A 84 -28.64 -17.13 26.40
C LEU A 84 -28.81 -18.65 26.50
N GLU A 85 -28.38 -19.40 25.48
CA GLU A 85 -28.48 -20.87 25.47
C GLU A 85 -27.20 -21.56 25.93
N ALA A 86 -26.05 -21.10 25.43
CA ALA A 86 -24.78 -21.76 25.67
C ALA A 86 -23.60 -20.80 25.53
N ILE A 87 -22.48 -21.16 26.16
CA ILE A 87 -21.19 -20.49 25.97
C ILE A 87 -20.17 -21.58 25.63
N GLN A 88 -19.43 -21.40 24.54
CA GLN A 88 -18.39 -22.32 24.09
C GLN A 88 -17.02 -21.62 24.09
N GLU A 89 -15.99 -22.26 24.62
CA GLU A 89 -14.63 -21.75 24.46
C GLU A 89 -14.21 -21.72 22.99
N TYR A 90 -13.41 -20.72 22.63
CA TYR A 90 -12.91 -20.52 21.27
C TYR A 90 -11.38 -20.36 21.24
N PRO A 91 -10.66 -21.04 20.32
CA PRO A 91 -11.16 -21.98 19.31
C PRO A 91 -11.64 -23.31 19.94
N LYS A 92 -12.69 -23.89 19.33
CA LYS A 92 -13.25 -25.17 19.75
C LYS A 92 -12.27 -26.30 19.42
N GLU A 93 -11.98 -27.16 20.39
CA GLU A 93 -11.30 -28.44 20.16
C GLU A 93 -12.30 -29.58 20.29
N ASN A 94 -11.97 -30.74 19.71
CA ASN A 94 -12.89 -31.85 19.46
C ASN A 94 -13.57 -32.45 20.72
N ASN A 95 -13.19 -32.03 21.95
CA ASN A 95 -13.69 -32.58 23.21
C ASN A 95 -14.17 -31.53 24.25
N ASN A 96 -14.39 -30.26 23.87
CA ASN A 96 -14.82 -29.25 24.85
C ASN A 96 -16.34 -29.25 25.06
N ASN A 97 -16.77 -29.45 26.31
CA ASN A 97 -18.13 -29.19 26.79
C ASN A 97 -18.40 -27.68 26.86
N ASP A 98 -19.67 -27.31 26.87
CA ASP A 98 -20.08 -25.91 27.08
C ASP A 98 -19.63 -25.41 28.47
N VAL A 99 -19.31 -24.12 28.56
CA VAL A 99 -18.93 -23.47 29.82
C VAL A 99 -20.14 -23.48 30.75
N SER A 100 -19.96 -23.97 31.98
CA SER A 100 -21.03 -23.99 32.98
C SER A 100 -21.56 -22.57 33.25
N LEU A 101 -22.89 -22.41 33.21
CA LEU A 101 -23.60 -21.15 33.43
C LEU A 101 -24.08 -20.97 34.89
N GLU A 102 -24.05 -22.03 35.69
CA GLU A 102 -24.56 -22.08 37.08
C GLU A 102 -23.92 -21.00 37.96
N GLY A 103 -24.66 -20.21 38.74
CA GLY A 103 -24.05 -19.19 39.61
C GLY A 103 -23.57 -17.91 38.91
N ILE A 104 -23.55 -17.85 37.57
CA ILE A 104 -23.25 -16.61 36.83
C ILE A 104 -24.54 -15.87 36.50
N PHE A 105 -25.50 -16.58 35.92
CA PHE A 105 -26.71 -15.99 35.34
C PHE A 105 -27.99 -16.32 36.12
N ASP A 106 -27.89 -16.82 37.35
CA ASP A 106 -29.05 -17.30 38.10
C ASP A 106 -30.12 -16.23 38.35
N ALA A 107 -29.69 -14.97 38.55
CA ALA A 107 -30.59 -13.82 38.72
C ALA A 107 -31.41 -13.48 37.45
N TYR A 108 -31.08 -14.09 36.31
CA TYR A 108 -31.69 -13.84 35.01
C TYR A 108 -32.51 -15.02 34.50
N LYS A 109 -32.64 -16.09 35.29
CA LYS A 109 -33.45 -17.24 34.94
C LYS A 109 -34.94 -16.90 35.05
N ASP A 110 -35.72 -17.28 34.05
CA ASP A 110 -37.17 -17.27 34.11
C ASP A 110 -37.72 -18.51 34.86
N GLU A 111 -39.04 -18.58 34.99
CA GLU A 111 -39.73 -19.68 35.68
C GLU A 111 -39.47 -21.05 35.05
N GLN A 112 -39.05 -21.09 33.78
CA GLN A 112 -38.70 -22.31 33.05
C GLN A 112 -37.18 -22.59 33.08
N GLY A 113 -36.41 -21.79 33.83
CA GLY A 113 -34.95 -21.92 33.97
C GLY A 113 -34.15 -21.35 32.79
N ARG A 114 -34.78 -20.68 31.83
CA ARG A 114 -34.10 -20.06 30.68
C ARG A 114 -33.50 -18.73 31.08
N ILE A 115 -32.32 -18.39 30.57
CA ILE A 115 -31.61 -17.16 30.94
C ILE A 115 -32.07 -16.02 30.03
N LEU A 116 -32.99 -15.19 30.51
CA LEU A 116 -33.44 -13.98 29.80
C LEU A 116 -32.34 -12.91 29.89
N ALA A 117 -31.92 -12.38 28.74
CA ALA A 117 -30.85 -11.40 28.64
C ALA A 117 -31.27 -9.98 29.08
N SER A 118 -31.88 -9.82 30.26
CA SER A 118 -32.50 -8.56 30.68
C SER A 118 -31.52 -7.40 30.91
N TRP A 119 -30.22 -7.71 30.98
CA TRP A 119 -29.13 -6.72 31.02
C TRP A 119 -28.82 -6.12 29.63
N VAL A 120 -29.29 -6.73 28.54
CA VAL A 120 -28.99 -6.28 27.18
C VAL A 120 -29.99 -5.20 26.75
N SER A 121 -29.48 -4.02 26.41
CA SER A 121 -30.25 -2.97 25.71
C SER A 121 -29.38 -2.32 24.64
N GLY A 122 -29.89 -2.17 23.43
CA GLY A 122 -29.15 -1.60 22.29
C GLY A 122 -29.52 -2.23 20.96
N LYS A 123 -28.80 -1.80 19.91
CA LYS A 123 -28.97 -2.28 18.54
C LYS A 123 -27.95 -3.34 18.23
N THR A 124 -28.42 -4.51 17.81
CA THR A 124 -27.56 -5.62 17.38
C THR A 124 -27.93 -6.09 15.97
N TYR A 125 -26.99 -6.76 15.30
CA TYR A 125 -27.18 -7.22 13.93
C TYR A 125 -26.93 -8.72 13.82
N ALA A 126 -27.88 -9.45 13.26
CA ALA A 126 -27.68 -10.82 12.82
C ALA A 126 -27.35 -10.83 11.33
N ALA A 127 -26.44 -11.69 10.91
CA ALA A 127 -25.91 -11.71 9.55
C ALA A 127 -25.87 -13.12 8.95
N SER A 128 -26.10 -13.19 7.64
CA SER A 128 -25.95 -14.40 6.82
C SER A 128 -25.55 -14.06 5.37
N GLY A 129 -25.25 -15.10 4.58
CA GLY A 129 -24.77 -14.94 3.20
C GLY A 129 -23.30 -14.55 3.12
N LYS A 130 -22.89 -14.02 1.96
CA LYS A 130 -21.49 -13.63 1.72
C LYS A 130 -21.14 -12.38 2.51
N ARG A 131 -19.91 -12.34 3.03
CA ARG A 131 -19.31 -11.12 3.56
C ARG A 131 -18.94 -10.17 2.42
N LEU A 132 -19.52 -8.98 2.43
CA LEU A 132 -19.31 -7.94 1.41
C LEU A 132 -18.07 -7.08 1.70
N ARG A 133 -17.90 -6.65 2.95
CA ARG A 133 -16.84 -5.73 3.39
C ARG A 133 -16.30 -6.13 4.77
N TYR A 134 -15.03 -5.83 5.03
CA TYR A 134 -14.36 -6.04 6.31
C TYR A 134 -13.45 -4.84 6.64
N TRP A 135 -13.81 -4.04 7.66
CA TRP A 135 -13.00 -2.95 8.22
C TRP A 135 -12.49 -3.36 9.60
N ASN A 136 -11.17 -3.36 9.79
CA ASN A 136 -10.45 -3.33 11.07
C ASN A 136 -11.08 -4.12 12.26
N MET A 137 -10.84 -3.65 13.50
CA MET A 137 -11.18 -4.32 14.77
C MET A 137 -12.71 -4.43 15.00
N ASP A 138 -13.16 -5.25 15.95
CA ASP A 138 -14.56 -5.43 16.37
C ASP A 138 -15.52 -6.04 15.31
N PHE A 139 -16.66 -5.40 15.04
CA PHE A 139 -17.76 -5.92 14.21
C PHE A 139 -18.04 -5.08 12.96
N TYR A 140 -17.08 -4.27 12.51
CA TYR A 140 -17.20 -3.44 11.31
C TYR A 140 -17.06 -4.26 10.02
N ARG A 141 -17.99 -5.19 9.82
CA ARG A 141 -18.12 -6.03 8.63
C ARG A 141 -19.57 -6.04 8.19
N ASN A 142 -19.78 -6.14 6.88
CA ASN A 142 -21.10 -6.18 6.30
C ASN A 142 -21.34 -7.47 5.52
N TYR A 143 -22.56 -7.98 5.59
CA TYR A 143 -23.00 -9.21 4.92
C TYR A 143 -24.16 -8.93 3.97
N GLU A 144 -24.36 -9.81 2.99
CA GLU A 144 -25.47 -9.73 2.02
C GLU A 144 -26.84 -9.59 2.71
N TYR A 145 -27.07 -10.35 3.78
CA TYR A 145 -28.30 -10.27 4.55
C TYR A 145 -27.98 -9.90 5.99
N GLU A 146 -28.55 -8.80 6.47
CA GLU A 146 -28.46 -8.38 7.86
C GLU A 146 -29.85 -8.07 8.41
N THR A 147 -30.12 -8.49 9.64
CA THR A 147 -31.30 -8.06 10.39
C THR A 147 -30.85 -7.26 11.60
N ARG A 148 -31.34 -6.02 11.73
CA ARG A 148 -31.17 -5.23 12.95
C ARG A 148 -32.28 -5.59 13.93
N TYR A 149 -31.89 -5.89 15.16
CA TYR A 149 -32.77 -5.98 16.31
C TYR A 149 -32.51 -4.80 17.24
N ASP A 150 -33.55 -4.05 17.59
CA ASP A 150 -33.50 -3.07 18.68
C ASP A 150 -34.03 -3.75 19.95
N ILE A 151 -33.17 -3.84 20.97
CA ILE A 151 -33.44 -4.63 22.18
C ILE A 151 -33.52 -3.68 23.38
N GLN A 152 -34.54 -3.84 24.20
CA GLN A 152 -34.70 -3.16 25.48
C GLN A 152 -34.87 -4.19 26.59
N LYS A 153 -33.90 -4.24 27.50
CA LYS A 153 -33.86 -5.18 28.63
C LYS A 153 -34.19 -6.62 28.21
N GLY A 154 -33.51 -7.10 27.16
CA GLY A 154 -33.68 -8.45 26.63
C GLY A 154 -34.94 -8.67 25.77
N VAL A 155 -35.77 -7.65 25.55
CA VAL A 155 -36.96 -7.71 24.70
C VAL A 155 -36.69 -7.01 23.37
N VAL A 156 -36.95 -7.69 22.26
CA VAL A 156 -36.91 -7.13 20.90
C VAL A 156 -38.13 -6.21 20.74
N VAL A 157 -37.88 -4.92 20.54
CA VAL A 157 -38.94 -3.90 20.37
C VAL A 157 -39.08 -3.44 18.93
N ASP A 158 -38.07 -3.67 18.09
CA ASP A 158 -38.08 -3.35 16.67
C ASP A 158 -37.16 -4.30 15.89
N GLU A 159 -37.55 -4.60 14.64
CA GLU A 159 -36.81 -5.47 13.73
C GLU A 159 -36.79 -4.87 12.32
N GLN A 160 -35.62 -4.82 11.71
CA GLN A 160 -35.47 -4.32 10.34
C GLN A 160 -34.51 -5.19 9.53
N HIS A 161 -35.01 -5.71 8.40
CA HIS A 161 -34.24 -6.52 7.47
C HIS A 161 -33.54 -5.67 6.40
N TYR A 162 -32.32 -6.06 6.06
CA TYR A 162 -31.52 -5.44 5.02
C TYR A 162 -30.98 -6.49 4.05
N GLN A 163 -31.10 -6.17 2.77
CA GLN A 163 -30.36 -6.82 1.71
C GLN A 163 -29.29 -5.85 1.21
N ASN A 164 -28.04 -6.11 1.60
CA ASN A 164 -26.89 -5.30 1.25
C ASN A 164 -26.25 -5.82 -0.03
N TYR A 165 -25.64 -4.94 -0.82
CA TYR A 165 -24.84 -5.34 -1.97
C TYR A 165 -23.72 -4.33 -2.27
N ILE A 166 -22.68 -4.83 -2.95
CA ILE A 166 -21.65 -3.99 -3.55
C ILE A 166 -21.63 -4.24 -5.05
N LYS A 167 -22.07 -3.25 -5.82
CA LYS A 167 -21.87 -3.22 -7.28
C LYS A 167 -20.48 -2.65 -7.53
N LYS A 168 -19.59 -3.46 -8.10
CA LYS A 168 -18.28 -2.99 -8.54
C LYS A 168 -18.42 -2.06 -9.74
N SER A 169 -17.52 -1.09 -9.86
CA SER A 169 -17.39 -0.28 -11.08
C SER A 169 -16.94 -1.18 -12.24
N SER A 170 -17.33 -0.81 -13.46
CA SER A 170 -16.80 -1.40 -14.70
C SER A 170 -15.30 -1.12 -14.88
N LEU A 171 -14.79 -0.06 -14.26
CA LEU A 171 -13.36 0.17 -14.11
C LEU A 171 -12.87 -0.75 -12.99
N GLY A 172 -12.27 -1.88 -13.35
CA GLY A 172 -11.87 -2.95 -12.41
C GLY A 172 -11.13 -2.46 -11.15
N GLU A 173 -11.43 -3.09 -10.01
CA GLU A 173 -10.71 -2.91 -8.75
C GLU A 173 -9.58 -3.94 -8.68
N GLU A 174 -8.38 -3.61 -9.18
CA GLU A 174 -7.24 -4.53 -9.15
C GLU A 174 -5.97 -3.90 -8.56
N ASN A 175 -6.06 -3.24 -7.40
CA ASN A 175 -4.92 -3.19 -6.49
C ASN A 175 -5.32 -2.71 -5.08
N PRO A 176 -5.03 -3.43 -3.98
CA PRO A 176 -5.18 -2.90 -2.63
C PRO A 176 -4.23 -1.73 -2.29
N PHE A 177 -3.15 -1.54 -3.06
CA PHE A 177 -2.16 -0.48 -2.87
C PHE A 177 -2.38 0.76 -3.75
N TYR A 178 -3.16 0.66 -4.83
CA TYR A 178 -3.50 1.78 -5.70
C TYR A 178 -5.00 1.96 -5.79
N LYS A 179 -5.44 3.12 -5.29
CA LYS A 179 -6.82 3.59 -5.31
C LYS A 179 -7.44 3.45 -6.71
N ASP A 180 -8.64 2.87 -6.73
CA ASP A 180 -9.61 2.73 -7.83
C ASP A 180 -9.22 3.32 -9.20
N ALA A 181 -9.40 2.57 -10.29
CA ALA A 181 -9.07 2.98 -11.66
C ALA A 181 -9.65 4.35 -12.10
N PHE A 182 -10.73 4.82 -11.46
CA PHE A 182 -11.25 6.18 -11.66
C PHE A 182 -10.22 7.27 -11.33
N TYR A 183 -9.33 7.08 -10.34
CA TYR A 183 -8.27 8.04 -10.01
C TYR A 183 -7.38 8.28 -11.21
N LYS A 184 -6.95 7.22 -11.89
CA LYS A 184 -6.12 7.31 -13.09
C LYS A 184 -6.88 8.00 -14.23
N VAL A 185 -8.18 7.70 -14.42
CA VAL A 185 -9.01 8.40 -15.42
C VAL A 185 -9.02 9.90 -15.16
N ILE A 186 -9.34 10.34 -13.95
CA ILE A 186 -9.44 11.77 -13.61
C ILE A 186 -8.07 12.45 -13.73
N MET A 187 -7.04 11.84 -13.16
CA MET A 187 -5.68 12.37 -13.17
C MET A 187 -5.14 12.53 -14.60
N SER A 188 -5.28 11.51 -15.44
CA SER A 188 -4.76 11.54 -16.82
C SER A 188 -5.53 12.51 -17.73
N ASN A 189 -6.78 12.82 -17.40
CA ASN A 189 -7.62 13.70 -18.22
C ASN A 189 -7.65 15.16 -17.74
N PHE A 190 -7.29 15.45 -16.49
CA PHE A 190 -7.29 16.82 -15.98
C PHE A 190 -6.20 17.66 -16.68
N ASN A 191 -6.62 18.64 -17.46
CA ASN A 191 -5.72 19.46 -18.27
C ASN A 191 -5.30 20.73 -17.52
N GLY A 192 -4.27 20.60 -16.69
CA GLY A 192 -3.71 21.73 -15.94
C GLY A 192 -3.04 22.79 -16.83
N ASP A 193 -2.61 22.43 -18.04
CA ASP A 193 -2.02 23.38 -19.01
C ASP A 193 -3.04 24.37 -19.60
N LEU A 194 -4.33 24.18 -19.37
CA LEU A 194 -5.35 25.21 -19.60
C LEU A 194 -5.22 26.41 -18.64
N PHE A 195 -4.49 26.23 -17.54
CA PHE A 195 -4.45 27.17 -16.42
C PHE A 195 -3.02 27.62 -16.13
N PRO A 196 -2.55 28.74 -16.70
CA PRO A 196 -1.18 29.24 -16.50
C PRO A 196 -0.80 29.42 -15.02
N ALA A 197 -1.76 29.77 -14.17
CA ALA A 197 -1.56 29.92 -12.72
C ALA A 197 -1.14 28.61 -12.02
N LEU A 198 -1.35 27.44 -12.65
CA LEU A 198 -0.96 26.14 -12.12
C LEU A 198 0.43 25.66 -12.60
N ALA A 199 1.13 26.43 -13.43
CA ALA A 199 2.39 25.99 -14.06
C ALA A 199 3.44 25.48 -13.04
N ASN A 200 3.53 26.12 -11.88
CA ASN A 200 4.46 25.76 -10.80
C ASN A 200 3.73 25.44 -9.48
N LYS A 201 2.49 24.96 -9.56
CA LYS A 201 1.63 24.70 -8.40
C LYS A 201 1.23 23.25 -8.30
N ASN A 202 0.98 22.80 -7.08
CA ASN A 202 0.37 21.51 -6.79
C ASN A 202 -1.10 21.72 -6.43
N LEU A 203 -2.00 21.07 -7.16
CA LEU A 203 -3.44 21.17 -6.95
C LEU A 203 -4.01 19.80 -6.64
N LYS A 204 -4.69 19.71 -5.50
CA LYS A 204 -5.39 18.53 -5.04
C LYS A 204 -6.82 18.90 -4.64
N VAL A 205 -7.73 17.93 -4.74
CA VAL A 205 -9.12 18.08 -4.33
C VAL A 205 -9.57 16.91 -3.45
N ASP A 206 -10.34 17.23 -2.42
CA ASP A 206 -11.04 16.25 -1.58
C ASP A 206 -12.54 16.31 -1.88
N LEU A 207 -13.14 15.15 -2.15
CA LEU A 207 -14.50 15.00 -2.70
C LEU A 207 -15.27 13.94 -1.92
N SER A 208 -16.58 14.18 -1.78
CA SER A 208 -17.56 13.18 -1.37
C SER A 208 -18.54 12.98 -2.52
N ILE A 209 -18.59 11.75 -3.06
CA ILE A 209 -19.38 11.40 -4.23
C ILE A 209 -20.43 10.38 -3.79
N ARG A 210 -21.72 10.70 -3.98
CA ARG A 210 -22.79 9.72 -3.80
C ARG A 210 -23.25 9.22 -5.17
N PRO A 211 -23.07 7.93 -5.48
CA PRO A 211 -23.65 7.36 -6.68
C PRO A 211 -25.15 7.07 -6.49
N ASN A 212 -25.89 6.90 -7.58
CA ASN A 212 -27.18 6.23 -7.58
C ASN A 212 -27.00 4.70 -7.72
N THR A 213 -28.10 3.95 -7.77
CA THR A 213 -28.08 2.48 -7.92
C THR A 213 -27.42 1.99 -9.20
N ASP A 214 -27.42 2.81 -10.25
CA ASP A 214 -26.78 2.48 -11.53
C ASP A 214 -25.28 2.77 -11.54
N GLY A 215 -24.76 3.46 -10.52
CA GLY A 215 -23.37 3.88 -10.43
C GLY A 215 -23.11 5.25 -11.06
N GLN A 216 -24.13 6.01 -11.44
CA GLN A 216 -23.97 7.39 -11.90
C GLN A 216 -23.90 8.36 -10.71
N ILE A 217 -23.24 9.51 -10.86
CA ILE A 217 -23.15 10.51 -9.80
C ILE A 217 -24.55 11.11 -9.55
N ASP A 218 -25.11 10.81 -8.37
CA ASP A 218 -26.35 11.43 -7.87
C ASP A 218 -26.06 12.76 -7.18
N SER A 219 -25.01 12.80 -6.35
CA SER A 219 -24.55 14.03 -5.74
C SER A 219 -23.02 14.10 -5.64
N LEU A 220 -22.50 15.31 -5.79
CA LEU A 220 -21.08 15.62 -5.71
C LEU A 220 -20.88 16.78 -4.74
N LYS A 221 -20.13 16.54 -3.67
CA LYS A 221 -19.69 17.58 -2.75
C LYS A 221 -18.17 17.72 -2.84
N ILE A 222 -17.72 18.91 -3.18
CA ILE A 222 -16.32 19.30 -3.04
C ILE A 222 -16.12 19.69 -1.59
N LEU A 223 -15.27 18.95 -0.86
CA LEU A 223 -15.01 19.18 0.55
C LEU A 223 -13.98 20.30 0.71
N ASP A 224 -12.81 20.12 0.10
CA ASP A 224 -11.68 21.03 0.20
C ASP A 224 -10.90 21.04 -1.12
N TRP A 225 -10.21 22.15 -1.39
CA TRP A 225 -9.10 22.19 -2.33
C TRP A 225 -7.81 22.39 -1.57
N VAL A 226 -6.73 21.83 -2.09
CA VAL A 226 -5.39 21.99 -1.53
C VAL A 226 -4.49 22.56 -2.62
N LEU A 227 -3.91 23.73 -2.36
CA LEU A 227 -2.96 24.40 -3.24
C LEU A 227 -1.60 24.50 -2.54
N ASP A 228 -0.56 23.91 -3.12
CA ASP A 228 0.79 23.83 -2.53
C ASP A 228 0.79 23.32 -1.07
N GLY A 229 -0.02 22.29 -0.80
CA GLY A 229 -0.15 21.69 0.52
C GLY A 229 -1.01 22.48 1.52
N LYS A 230 -1.53 23.66 1.14
CA LYS A 230 -2.42 24.46 1.99
C LYS A 230 -3.88 24.27 1.59
N LYS A 231 -4.73 23.93 2.55
CA LYS A 231 -6.18 23.92 2.35
C LYS A 231 -6.68 25.32 2.03
N ILE A 232 -7.52 25.44 1.00
CA ILE A 232 -8.16 26.67 0.58
C ILE A 232 -9.67 26.47 0.51
N LYS A 233 -10.42 27.57 0.60
CA LYS A 233 -11.87 27.54 0.43
C LYS A 233 -12.23 26.92 -0.94
N PRO A 234 -13.30 26.12 -1.03
CA PRO A 234 -13.71 25.55 -2.30
C PRO A 234 -13.94 26.62 -3.37
N PHE A 235 -13.36 26.40 -4.55
CA PHE A 235 -13.65 27.25 -5.69
C PHE A 235 -15.15 27.23 -6.01
N ALA A 236 -15.69 28.37 -6.44
CA ALA A 236 -17.07 28.46 -6.89
C ALA A 236 -17.34 27.46 -8.04
N ALA A 237 -18.59 27.01 -8.17
CA ALA A 237 -18.96 25.98 -9.15
C ALA A 237 -18.67 26.37 -10.62
N ASN A 238 -18.62 27.67 -10.92
CA ASN A 238 -18.30 28.22 -12.24
C ASN A 238 -16.80 28.44 -12.46
N HIS A 239 -15.96 28.25 -11.45
CA HIS A 239 -14.52 28.42 -11.54
C HIS A 239 -13.92 27.43 -12.56
N PRO A 240 -12.94 27.85 -13.39
CA PRO A 240 -12.38 26.98 -14.44
C PRO A 240 -11.88 25.62 -13.95
N TYR A 241 -11.23 25.56 -12.78
CA TYR A 241 -10.73 24.29 -12.22
C TYR A 241 -11.87 23.35 -11.83
N ALA A 242 -12.96 23.89 -11.27
CA ALA A 242 -14.12 23.10 -10.89
C ALA A 242 -14.87 22.58 -12.13
N LYS A 243 -14.96 23.38 -13.20
CA LYS A 243 -15.52 22.94 -14.49
C LYS A 243 -14.70 21.81 -15.12
N GLU A 244 -13.38 21.95 -15.14
CA GLU A 244 -12.48 20.93 -15.70
C GLU A 244 -12.51 19.64 -14.87
N LEU A 245 -12.55 19.75 -13.54
CA LEU A 245 -12.74 18.60 -12.65
C LEU A 245 -14.05 17.88 -12.94
N LYS A 246 -15.17 18.61 -13.06
CA LYS A 246 -16.48 18.02 -13.38
C LYS A 246 -16.46 17.30 -14.73
N ARG A 247 -15.81 17.88 -15.75
CA ARG A 247 -15.62 17.23 -17.05
C ARG A 247 -14.88 15.89 -16.88
N CYS A 248 -13.81 15.86 -16.09
CA CYS A 248 -13.03 14.65 -15.84
C CYS A 248 -13.81 13.59 -15.04
N LEU A 249 -14.60 14.00 -14.05
CA LEU A 249 -15.46 13.11 -13.27
C LEU A 249 -16.53 12.44 -14.16
N ALA A 250 -17.08 13.18 -15.12
CA ALA A 250 -18.08 12.67 -16.07
C ALA A 250 -17.51 11.65 -17.07
N LEU A 251 -16.18 11.48 -17.16
CA LEU A 251 -15.56 10.44 -17.98
C LEU A 251 -15.59 9.07 -17.29
N VAL A 252 -15.75 9.03 -15.97
CA VAL A 252 -15.85 7.77 -15.23
C VAL A 252 -17.20 7.12 -15.59
N PRO A 253 -17.20 5.94 -16.23
CA PRO A 253 -18.43 5.36 -16.81
C PRO A 253 -19.45 4.99 -15.74
N ASP A 254 -19.00 4.43 -14.62
CA ASP A 254 -19.79 4.09 -13.45
C ASP A 254 -18.91 4.04 -12.21
N TRP A 255 -19.52 4.35 -11.08
CA TRP A 255 -18.91 4.36 -9.76
C TRP A 255 -19.36 3.13 -8.98
N LYS A 256 -18.48 2.65 -8.10
CA LYS A 256 -18.82 1.59 -7.14
C LYS A 256 -20.04 1.98 -6.32
N VAL A 257 -21.03 1.10 -6.20
CA VAL A 257 -22.20 1.33 -5.36
C VAL A 257 -22.14 0.40 -4.15
N SER A 258 -22.02 0.96 -2.96
CA SER A 258 -22.15 0.24 -1.69
C SER A 258 -23.53 0.55 -1.11
N PHE A 259 -24.48 -0.38 -1.25
CA PHE A 259 -25.79 -0.27 -0.63
C PHE A 259 -25.79 -1.06 0.67
N ILE A 260 -25.68 -0.35 1.80
CA ILE A 260 -25.51 -0.92 3.13
C ILE A 260 -26.62 -0.37 4.04
N ARG A 261 -27.34 -1.27 4.70
CA ARG A 261 -28.39 -0.99 5.69
C ARG A 261 -29.41 0.04 5.19
N GLY A 262 -29.88 -0.15 3.95
CA GLY A 262 -30.89 0.69 3.32
C GLY A 262 -30.38 2.04 2.77
N LYS A 263 -29.06 2.25 2.73
CA LYS A 263 -28.45 3.51 2.28
C LYS A 263 -27.33 3.25 1.27
N ILE A 264 -27.24 4.12 0.27
CA ILE A 264 -26.05 4.20 -0.58
C ILE A 264 -24.99 5.02 0.18
N GLU A 265 -23.82 4.43 0.40
CA GLU A 265 -22.69 5.11 1.03
C GLU A 265 -22.00 6.09 0.06
N ASN A 266 -21.43 7.15 0.61
CA ASN A 266 -20.58 8.05 -0.16
C ASN A 266 -19.19 7.44 -0.40
N ILE A 267 -18.62 7.76 -1.55
CA ILE A 267 -17.20 7.55 -1.87
C ILE A 267 -16.45 8.82 -1.49
N GLU A 268 -15.57 8.70 -0.50
CA GLU A 268 -14.63 9.76 -0.14
C GLU A 268 -13.35 9.62 -0.96
N ALA A 269 -13.02 10.65 -1.73
CA ALA A 269 -11.89 10.62 -2.66
C ALA A 269 -10.97 11.83 -2.47
N SER A 270 -9.66 11.58 -2.59
CA SER A 270 -8.62 12.57 -2.36
C SER A 270 -7.61 12.48 -3.51
N ILE A 271 -7.72 13.40 -4.47
CA ILE A 271 -7.14 13.28 -5.82
C ILE A 271 -6.10 14.38 -6.07
N ASP A 272 -4.87 13.99 -6.39
CA ASP A 272 -3.81 14.89 -6.85
C ASP A 272 -4.01 15.22 -8.34
N LEU A 273 -4.74 16.30 -8.62
CA LEU A 273 -5.13 16.71 -9.98
C LEU A 273 -3.94 17.23 -10.79
N TRP A 274 -3.01 17.95 -10.15
CA TRP A 274 -1.89 18.58 -10.85
C TRP A 274 -0.69 18.74 -9.92
N SER A 275 0.52 18.54 -10.45
CA SER A 275 1.76 18.71 -9.69
C SER A 275 2.82 19.37 -10.56
N LYS A 276 2.69 20.68 -10.81
CA LYS A 276 3.44 21.49 -11.78
C LYS A 276 3.37 21.01 -13.25
N LYS A 277 3.86 21.84 -14.17
CA LYS A 277 3.98 21.53 -15.60
C LYS A 277 4.90 20.32 -15.81
N GLY A 278 4.55 19.47 -16.77
CA GLY A 278 5.28 18.24 -17.06
C GLY A 278 4.99 17.09 -16.09
N CYS A 279 4.07 17.23 -15.14
CA CYS A 279 3.78 16.17 -14.16
C CYS A 279 3.28 14.86 -14.76
N ARG A 280 2.78 14.90 -16.00
CA ARG A 280 2.31 13.74 -16.76
C ARG A 280 3.38 13.13 -17.65
N SER A 281 4.55 13.78 -17.84
CA SER A 281 5.63 13.23 -18.66
C SER A 281 6.57 12.28 -17.92
N ILE A 282 6.27 11.93 -16.66
CA ILE A 282 7.12 11.09 -15.81
C ILE A 282 6.58 9.65 -15.87
N THR A 283 7.47 8.69 -16.09
CA THR A 283 7.10 7.26 -16.09
C THR A 283 6.70 6.78 -14.71
N ARG A 284 5.71 5.90 -14.65
CA ARG A 284 5.31 5.15 -13.46
C ARG A 284 5.66 3.68 -13.63
N ASN A 285 5.93 2.96 -12.56
CA ASN A 285 6.46 1.58 -12.60
C ASN A 285 5.54 0.59 -13.34
N GLU A 286 4.25 0.88 -13.46
CA GLU A 286 3.25 0.01 -14.11
C GLU A 286 3.08 0.29 -15.62
N GLU A 287 3.74 1.33 -16.16
CA GLU A 287 3.52 1.78 -17.53
C GLU A 287 4.66 1.34 -18.43
N ASN A 288 4.32 0.72 -19.57
CA ASN A 288 5.29 0.42 -20.62
C ASN A 288 5.97 1.72 -21.05
N ASN A 289 7.30 1.75 -21.04
CA ASN A 289 8.06 2.93 -21.43
C ASN A 289 7.85 3.24 -22.93
N ASP A 290 8.01 4.51 -23.29
CA ASP A 290 8.27 4.87 -24.68
C ASP A 290 9.68 4.38 -25.08
N SER A 291 10.05 4.52 -26.34
CA SER A 291 11.38 4.15 -26.82
C SER A 291 11.99 5.24 -27.66
N ILE A 292 13.32 5.32 -27.69
CA ILE A 292 14.05 6.38 -28.38
C ILE A 292 15.24 5.81 -29.14
N TYR A 293 15.43 6.28 -30.37
CA TYR A 293 16.66 6.08 -31.14
C TYR A 293 17.66 7.20 -30.86
N ILE A 294 18.88 6.86 -30.46
CA ILE A 294 20.01 7.79 -30.32
C ILE A 294 21.17 7.21 -31.10
N ASN A 295 21.67 7.92 -32.11
CA ASN A 295 22.73 7.43 -33.01
C ASN A 295 22.43 6.03 -33.55
N GLN A 296 21.20 5.82 -34.04
CA GLN A 296 20.67 4.54 -34.57
C GLN A 296 20.58 3.39 -33.55
N LYS A 297 20.95 3.60 -32.28
CA LYS A 297 20.78 2.62 -31.20
C LYS A 297 19.45 2.84 -30.48
N TYR A 298 18.85 1.74 -30.06
CA TYR A 298 17.53 1.72 -29.42
C TYR A 298 17.63 1.70 -27.89
N TYR A 299 16.88 2.58 -27.24
CA TYR A 299 16.79 2.70 -25.79
C TYR A 299 15.33 2.76 -25.33
N ALA A 300 15.04 2.26 -24.14
CA ALA A 300 13.79 2.58 -23.45
C ALA A 300 13.87 4.02 -22.94
N LEU A 301 12.82 4.81 -23.15
CA LEU A 301 12.74 6.20 -22.72
C LEU A 301 11.96 6.28 -21.40
N ARG A 302 12.62 6.66 -20.31
CA ARG A 302 12.01 6.82 -18.98
C ARG A 302 11.35 8.19 -18.82
N ALA A 303 10.53 8.54 -19.81
CA ALA A 303 9.64 9.71 -19.82
C ALA A 303 8.54 9.51 -20.87
N PHE A 304 7.49 10.33 -20.79
CA PHE A 304 6.44 10.44 -21.80
C PHE A 304 6.38 11.87 -22.35
N PRO A 305 7.30 12.26 -23.27
CA PRO A 305 7.39 13.65 -23.73
C PRO A 305 6.09 14.18 -24.34
N LEU A 306 5.26 13.33 -24.97
CA LEU A 306 3.95 13.72 -25.50
C LEU A 306 2.99 14.22 -24.41
N GLN A 307 3.11 13.69 -23.18
CA GLN A 307 2.27 14.06 -22.05
C GLN A 307 2.76 15.32 -21.32
N TYR A 308 3.91 15.89 -21.72
CA TYR A 308 4.43 17.10 -21.09
C TYR A 308 3.49 18.30 -21.26
N ASP A 309 2.86 18.43 -22.43
CA ASP A 309 1.77 19.37 -22.68
C ASP A 309 0.44 18.63 -22.73
N THR A 310 -0.35 18.76 -21.67
CA THR A 310 -1.63 18.05 -21.53
C THR A 310 -2.69 18.52 -22.53
N ARG A 311 -2.53 19.68 -23.18
CA ARG A 311 -3.39 20.11 -24.29
C ARG A 311 -3.11 19.33 -25.56
N LEU A 312 -1.86 18.97 -25.81
CA LEU A 312 -1.49 18.06 -26.91
C LEU A 312 -1.95 16.65 -26.59
N TYR A 313 -1.68 16.18 -25.37
CA TYR A 313 -2.10 14.84 -24.96
C TYR A 313 -3.62 14.63 -25.00
N ALA A 314 -4.41 15.64 -24.64
CA ALA A 314 -5.87 15.63 -24.79
C ALA A 314 -6.36 15.37 -26.23
N ARG A 315 -5.54 15.65 -27.25
CA ARG A 315 -5.87 15.30 -28.64
C ARG A 315 -5.73 13.81 -28.91
N LEU A 316 -4.79 13.13 -28.26
CA LEU A 316 -4.65 11.67 -28.33
C LEU A 316 -5.72 10.96 -27.48
N LEU A 317 -6.03 11.49 -26.29
CA LEU A 317 -6.96 10.87 -25.33
C LEU A 317 -8.33 10.49 -25.93
N ARG A 318 -8.83 11.25 -26.91
CA ARG A 318 -10.11 10.96 -27.60
C ARG A 318 -10.12 9.63 -28.38
N PHE A 319 -8.94 9.06 -28.66
CA PHE A 319 -8.76 7.81 -29.39
C PHE A 319 -8.40 6.64 -28.46
N LEU A 320 -8.26 6.90 -27.16
CA LEU A 320 -7.88 5.91 -26.16
C LEU A 320 -9.12 5.46 -25.37
N PRO A 321 -9.18 4.20 -24.92
CA PRO A 321 -10.27 3.75 -24.07
C PRO A 321 -10.19 4.44 -22.71
N VAL A 322 -11.35 4.77 -22.13
CA VAL A 322 -11.45 5.39 -20.81
C VAL A 322 -11.41 4.32 -19.72
N ASN A 323 -10.22 3.76 -19.49
CA ASN A 323 -10.00 2.68 -18.52
C ASN A 323 -8.93 3.02 -17.46
N GLY A 324 -8.39 4.24 -17.50
CA GLY A 324 -7.34 4.70 -16.58
C GLY A 324 -5.94 4.19 -16.95
N LEU A 325 -5.77 3.46 -18.04
CA LEU A 325 -4.47 3.01 -18.55
C LEU A 325 -3.97 3.98 -19.64
N ARG A 326 -2.65 3.95 -19.89
CA ARG A 326 -2.03 4.76 -20.94
C ARG A 326 -2.46 4.29 -22.34
N ASN A 327 -2.56 2.98 -22.57
CA ASN A 327 -3.01 2.35 -23.83
C ASN A 327 -2.29 2.80 -25.12
N TYR A 328 -1.07 3.32 -25.03
CA TYR A 328 -0.23 3.55 -26.20
C TYR A 328 1.24 3.48 -25.81
N THR A 329 2.12 3.31 -26.79
CA THR A 329 3.55 3.59 -26.69
C THR A 329 3.98 4.49 -27.84
N ALA A 330 5.05 5.26 -27.65
CA ALA A 330 5.61 6.11 -28.69
C ALA A 330 7.09 5.77 -28.95
N ILE A 331 7.48 5.96 -30.21
CA ILE A 331 8.87 5.87 -30.66
C ILE A 331 9.37 7.27 -30.98
N TRP A 332 10.50 7.61 -30.39
CA TRP A 332 11.18 8.89 -30.50
C TRP A 332 12.53 8.72 -31.21
N GLU A 333 13.09 9.82 -31.70
CA GLU A 333 14.42 9.88 -32.29
C GLU A 333 15.12 11.16 -31.84
N LEU A 334 16.36 11.04 -31.39
CA LEU A 334 17.26 12.16 -31.16
C LEU A 334 18.16 12.33 -32.39
N ALA A 335 17.92 13.37 -33.17
CA ALA A 335 18.66 13.68 -34.38
C ALA A 335 19.01 15.17 -34.42
N ASN A 336 20.26 15.51 -34.77
CA ASN A 336 20.73 16.90 -34.85
C ASN A 336 20.41 17.73 -33.59
N GLU A 337 20.69 17.16 -32.41
CA GLU A 337 20.39 17.76 -31.09
C GLU A 337 18.89 18.07 -30.85
N ARG A 338 17.97 17.47 -31.62
CA ARG A 338 16.53 17.68 -31.51
C ARG A 338 15.80 16.36 -31.29
N LEU A 339 14.81 16.39 -30.41
CA LEU A 339 13.92 15.27 -30.13
C LEU A 339 12.75 15.27 -31.11
N TYR A 340 12.50 14.15 -31.78
CA TYR A 340 11.39 13.97 -32.70
C TYR A 340 10.51 12.79 -32.29
N LEU A 341 9.20 12.96 -32.39
CA LEU A 341 8.22 11.88 -32.32
C LEU A 341 8.12 11.21 -33.70
N LYS A 342 8.45 9.93 -33.79
CA LYS A 342 8.43 9.15 -35.04
C LYS A 342 7.12 8.42 -35.25
N SER A 343 6.59 7.81 -34.18
CA SER A 343 5.34 7.08 -34.26
C SER A 343 4.69 6.94 -32.89
N ILE A 344 3.38 6.75 -32.91
CA ILE A 344 2.58 6.31 -31.78
C ILE A 344 1.96 4.98 -32.18
N ARG A 345 1.90 4.02 -31.27
CA ARG A 345 1.16 2.77 -31.44
C ARG A 345 0.13 2.66 -30.32
N LEU A 346 -1.15 2.53 -30.70
CA LEU A 346 -2.20 2.28 -29.73
C LEU A 346 -2.14 0.81 -29.28
N TRP A 347 -2.56 0.56 -28.05
CA TRP A 347 -2.66 -0.80 -27.53
C TRP A 347 -3.67 -1.61 -28.37
N ASN A 348 -3.34 -2.87 -28.69
CA ASN A 348 -4.10 -3.75 -29.59
C ASN A 348 -4.29 -3.24 -31.04
N ASP A 349 -3.60 -2.18 -31.46
CA ASP A 349 -3.56 -1.76 -32.86
C ASP A 349 -2.18 -2.05 -33.46
N PRO A 350 -2.06 -2.93 -34.46
CA PRO A 350 -0.78 -3.21 -35.10
C PRO A 350 -0.28 -2.03 -35.96
N LYS A 351 -1.16 -1.11 -36.37
CA LYS A 351 -0.81 -0.01 -37.27
C LYS A 351 -0.32 1.21 -36.48
N PRO A 352 0.65 1.97 -37.02
CA PRO A 352 1.01 3.27 -36.47
C PRO A 352 -0.18 4.22 -36.47
N PHE A 353 -0.37 4.94 -35.37
CA PHE A 353 -1.36 5.99 -35.26
C PHE A 353 -0.96 7.21 -36.12
N PRO A 354 -1.88 7.75 -36.94
CA PRO A 354 -1.61 8.91 -37.79
C PRO A 354 -1.39 10.18 -36.97
N LEU A 355 -0.14 10.67 -36.96
CA LEU A 355 0.28 11.80 -36.11
C LEU A 355 -0.43 13.11 -36.46
N GLU A 356 -0.86 13.28 -37.71
CA GLU A 356 -1.62 14.43 -38.18
C GLU A 356 -2.96 14.63 -37.45
N LYS A 357 -3.52 13.57 -36.83
CA LYS A 357 -4.71 13.68 -35.97
C LYS A 357 -4.43 14.44 -34.66
N ILE A 358 -3.18 14.45 -34.20
CA ILE A 358 -2.72 15.24 -33.04
C ILE A 358 -2.10 16.56 -33.51
N PHE A 359 -1.42 16.54 -34.65
CA PHE A 359 -0.67 17.65 -35.25
C PHE A 359 -1.21 17.98 -36.66
N PRO A 360 -2.31 18.75 -36.80
CA PRO A 360 -2.99 18.94 -38.08
C PRO A 360 -2.17 19.59 -39.20
N LYS A 361 -1.03 20.21 -38.86
CA LYS A 361 -0.12 20.84 -39.82
C LYS A 361 0.98 19.89 -40.33
N ALA A 362 1.10 18.69 -39.76
CA ALA A 362 2.11 17.72 -40.13
C ALA A 362 1.74 16.99 -41.42
N ARG A 363 2.74 16.64 -42.23
CA ARG A 363 2.52 15.74 -43.37
C ARG A 363 2.49 14.29 -42.89
N PRO A 364 1.65 13.42 -43.49
CA PRO A 364 1.62 12.01 -43.14
C PRO A 364 3.01 11.36 -43.22
N GLY A 365 3.40 10.67 -42.14
CA GLY A 365 4.70 9.99 -42.03
C GLY A 365 5.88 10.89 -41.66
N GLU A 366 5.71 12.21 -41.58
CA GLU A 366 6.76 13.14 -41.16
C GLU A 366 6.96 13.08 -39.63
N PRO A 367 8.21 12.94 -39.13
CA PRO A 367 8.50 13.06 -37.71
C PRO A 367 8.14 14.44 -37.16
N ILE A 368 7.65 14.50 -35.92
CA ILE A 368 7.24 15.77 -35.29
C ILE A 368 8.32 16.21 -34.30
N GLU A 369 8.91 17.39 -34.51
CA GLU A 369 9.82 17.98 -33.51
C GLU A 369 9.07 18.22 -32.19
N ALA A 370 9.64 17.73 -31.10
CA ALA A 370 9.08 17.82 -29.75
C ALA A 370 9.30 19.20 -29.11
N SER A 371 8.99 20.29 -29.84
CA SER A 371 9.30 21.66 -29.43
C SER A 371 8.59 22.12 -28.15
N TRP A 372 7.63 21.32 -27.66
CA TRP A 372 6.90 21.56 -26.42
C TRP A 372 7.57 20.94 -25.18
N TYR A 373 8.56 20.06 -25.35
CA TYR A 373 9.12 19.27 -24.26
C TYR A 373 10.29 19.99 -23.57
N ASP A 374 10.19 20.16 -22.25
CA ASP A 374 11.27 20.65 -21.39
C ASP A 374 11.47 19.68 -20.22
N GLY A 375 12.63 19.05 -20.11
CA GLY A 375 12.86 18.12 -19.01
C GLY A 375 14.13 17.29 -19.11
N GLU A 376 14.44 16.64 -18.01
CA GLU A 376 15.48 15.63 -17.93
C GLU A 376 14.83 14.23 -18.09
N THR A 377 15.46 13.36 -18.87
CA THR A 377 15.00 11.99 -19.09
C THR A 377 16.16 11.02 -19.15
N LEU A 378 15.89 9.80 -18.67
CA LEU A 378 16.84 8.71 -18.68
C LEU A 378 16.49 7.75 -19.83
N CYS A 379 17.45 7.51 -20.72
CA CYS A 379 17.35 6.51 -21.78
C CYS A 379 18.12 5.26 -21.34
N THR A 380 17.49 4.09 -21.34
CA THR A 380 18.06 2.89 -20.71
C THR A 380 18.12 1.70 -21.67
N GLN A 381 19.09 0.81 -21.46
CA GLN A 381 19.24 -0.43 -22.21
C GLN A 381 19.75 -1.56 -21.27
N GLY A 382 19.22 -2.76 -21.48
CA GLY A 382 19.46 -3.94 -20.65
C GLY A 382 18.39 -4.15 -19.57
N GLU A 383 18.48 -5.26 -18.86
CA GLU A 383 17.63 -5.55 -17.70
C GLU A 383 18.14 -4.81 -16.46
N THR A 384 17.28 -4.60 -15.47
CA THR A 384 17.66 -3.92 -14.23
C THR A 384 18.73 -4.72 -13.48
N LEU A 385 19.82 -4.06 -13.08
CA LEU A 385 20.92 -4.67 -12.34
C LEU A 385 20.57 -4.93 -10.86
N ASN A 386 19.55 -4.26 -10.33
CA ASN A 386 19.05 -4.46 -8.96
C ASN A 386 17.57 -4.08 -8.88
N TYR A 387 16.74 -5.00 -8.36
CA TYR A 387 15.29 -4.83 -8.20
C TYR A 387 14.88 -3.68 -7.27
N SER A 388 15.71 -3.32 -6.30
CA SER A 388 15.37 -2.33 -5.27
C SER A 388 15.55 -0.87 -5.71
N THR A 389 16.38 -0.60 -6.72
CA THR A 389 16.79 0.77 -7.10
C THR A 389 16.79 1.06 -8.61
N GLU A 390 16.24 0.13 -9.42
CA GLU A 390 16.00 0.23 -10.87
C GLU A 390 17.09 1.01 -11.66
N TYR A 391 18.34 0.53 -11.65
CA TYR A 391 19.40 1.04 -12.53
C TYR A 391 19.77 0.03 -13.61
N TYR A 392 20.21 0.55 -14.76
CA TYR A 392 20.38 -0.22 -15.99
C TYR A 392 21.85 -0.30 -16.41
N PRO A 393 22.30 -1.36 -17.09
CA PRO A 393 23.68 -1.52 -17.55
C PRO A 393 24.15 -0.33 -18.39
N THR A 394 23.30 0.14 -19.30
CA THR A 394 23.55 1.35 -20.08
C THR A 394 22.46 2.37 -19.79
N GLU A 395 22.90 3.58 -19.42
CA GLU A 395 22.03 4.73 -19.20
C GLU A 395 22.57 5.94 -19.96
N ILE A 396 21.68 6.74 -20.53
CA ILE A 396 22.01 8.05 -21.09
C ILE A 396 21.05 9.05 -20.47
N LEU A 397 21.60 9.97 -19.67
CA LEU A 397 20.86 11.09 -19.11
C LEU A 397 20.84 12.23 -20.13
N CYS A 398 19.66 12.60 -20.59
CA CYS A 398 19.47 13.68 -21.56
C CYS A 398 18.66 14.81 -20.92
N THR A 399 19.10 16.05 -21.11
CA THR A 399 18.35 17.25 -20.73
C THR A 399 17.89 17.99 -21.98
N PHE A 400 16.61 18.35 -22.02
CA PHE A 400 15.98 19.03 -23.13
C PHE A 400 15.40 20.38 -22.73
N ASN A 401 15.58 21.37 -23.60
CA ASN A 401 14.88 22.65 -23.59
C ASN A 401 14.15 22.84 -24.93
N LYS A 402 12.82 22.86 -24.90
CA LYS A 402 11.93 22.96 -26.06
C LYS A 402 12.31 21.97 -27.16
N GLY A 403 12.51 20.71 -26.76
CA GLY A 403 12.92 19.63 -27.63
C GLY A 403 14.38 19.67 -28.10
N ARG A 404 15.16 20.70 -27.76
CA ARG A 404 16.60 20.76 -28.04
C ARG A 404 17.41 20.15 -26.90
N LEU A 405 18.31 19.24 -27.23
CA LEU A 405 19.26 18.66 -26.30
C LEU A 405 20.23 19.74 -25.81
N THR A 406 20.35 19.91 -24.51
CA THR A 406 21.26 20.86 -23.87
C THR A 406 22.37 20.19 -23.06
N SER A 407 22.16 18.93 -22.67
CA SER A 407 23.13 18.12 -21.95
C SER A 407 22.89 16.64 -22.22
N GLN A 408 23.97 15.87 -22.29
CA GLN A 408 23.93 14.42 -22.46
C GLN A 408 25.10 13.77 -21.72
N THR A 409 24.79 12.83 -20.82
CA THR A 409 25.80 12.07 -20.07
C THR A 409 25.50 10.59 -20.18
N ALA A 410 26.47 9.80 -20.67
CA ALA A 410 26.36 8.35 -20.77
C ALA A 410 27.01 7.66 -19.58
N TYR A 411 26.38 6.61 -19.09
CA TYR A 411 26.85 5.78 -17.99
C TYR A 411 26.86 4.30 -18.39
N GLN A 412 27.91 3.62 -17.95
CA GLN A 412 28.05 2.17 -18.02
C GLN A 412 28.08 1.64 -16.60
N ASN A 413 26.93 1.15 -16.14
CA ASN A 413 26.75 0.64 -14.80
C ASN A 413 26.98 -0.88 -14.81
N TYR A 414 27.49 -1.42 -13.71
CA TYR A 414 27.66 -2.85 -13.56
C TYR A 414 27.62 -3.26 -12.09
N VAL A 415 27.31 -4.53 -11.87
CA VAL A 415 27.40 -5.17 -10.57
C VAL A 415 28.37 -6.33 -10.68
N ILE A 416 29.35 -6.37 -9.78
CA ILE A 416 30.14 -7.57 -9.53
C ILE A 416 29.48 -8.25 -8.33
N PRO A 417 28.68 -9.32 -8.55
CA PRO A 417 27.93 -9.95 -7.47
C PRO A 417 28.87 -10.68 -6.50
N ILE A 418 28.41 -10.77 -5.26
CA ILE A 418 28.95 -11.71 -4.28
C ILE A 418 28.42 -13.11 -4.61
N ASN A 419 29.28 -14.11 -4.71
CA ASN A 419 28.83 -15.50 -4.70
C ASN A 419 28.65 -15.97 -3.23
N GLU A 420 27.73 -16.91 -3.00
CA GLU A 420 27.42 -17.41 -1.65
C GLU A 420 28.66 -17.95 -0.92
N GLN A 421 29.56 -18.59 -1.67
CA GLN A 421 30.83 -19.10 -1.14
C GLN A 421 31.71 -17.98 -0.55
N SER A 422 31.76 -16.81 -1.18
CA SER A 422 32.52 -15.65 -0.69
C SER A 422 31.89 -15.02 0.55
N PHE A 423 30.54 -14.98 0.64
CA PHE A 423 29.85 -14.54 1.85
C PHE A 423 30.13 -15.50 3.01
N GLN A 424 29.98 -16.80 2.78
CA GLN A 424 30.22 -17.82 3.79
C GLN A 424 31.67 -17.82 4.24
N HIS A 425 32.63 -17.68 3.31
CA HIS A 425 34.05 -17.55 3.65
C HIS A 425 34.33 -16.35 4.58
N ARG A 426 33.77 -15.17 4.32
CA ARG A 426 33.87 -14.02 5.25
C ARG A 426 33.30 -14.31 6.63
N LYS A 427 32.13 -14.95 6.65
CA LYS A 427 31.46 -15.32 7.89
C LYS A 427 32.33 -16.28 8.70
N ASP A 428 32.86 -17.34 8.06
CA ASP A 428 33.73 -18.33 8.68
C ASP A 428 35.02 -17.68 9.22
N LEU A 429 35.63 -16.79 8.43
CA LEU A 429 36.79 -16.01 8.84
C LEU A 429 36.52 -15.18 10.11
N LEU A 430 35.37 -14.49 10.17
CA LEU A 430 34.99 -13.71 11.35
C LEU A 430 34.60 -14.60 12.55
N GLN A 431 33.95 -15.74 12.31
CA GLN A 431 33.62 -16.72 13.34
C GLN A 431 34.86 -17.43 13.91
N SER A 432 35.96 -17.50 13.16
CA SER A 432 37.21 -18.09 13.63
C SER A 432 37.97 -17.22 14.65
N LEU A 433 37.58 -15.96 14.81
CA LEU A 433 38.15 -15.08 15.84
C LEU A 433 37.73 -15.56 17.24
N ASP A 434 38.62 -15.39 18.22
CA ASP A 434 38.28 -15.73 19.60
C ASP A 434 37.44 -14.63 20.27
N TRP A 435 36.12 -14.78 20.13
CA TRP A 435 35.11 -13.92 20.75
C TRP A 435 34.94 -14.14 22.26
N THR A 436 35.70 -15.04 22.88
CA THR A 436 35.56 -15.37 24.32
C THR A 436 36.56 -14.63 25.21
N LEU A 437 37.54 -13.93 24.63
CA LEU A 437 38.57 -13.18 25.38
C LEU A 437 38.01 -11.99 26.19
N ASP A 438 36.84 -11.46 25.82
CA ASP A 438 36.13 -10.44 26.58
C ASP A 438 35.05 -11.11 27.44
N PRO A 439 35.18 -11.13 28.77
CA PRO A 439 34.16 -11.66 29.66
C PRO A 439 32.77 -11.03 29.44
N GLY A 440 32.74 -9.80 28.93
CA GLY A 440 31.54 -9.07 28.56
C GLY A 440 30.78 -9.67 27.37
N PHE A 441 31.36 -10.60 26.61
CA PHE A 441 30.74 -11.27 25.47
C PHE A 441 30.11 -12.62 25.83
N VAL A 442 30.47 -13.22 26.96
CA VAL A 442 29.98 -14.53 27.39
C VAL A 442 28.45 -14.54 27.54
N GLY A 443 27.78 -15.46 26.83
CA GLY A 443 26.32 -15.60 26.86
C GLY A 443 25.54 -14.51 26.11
N LYS A 444 26.21 -13.73 25.24
CA LYS A 444 25.60 -12.69 24.40
C LYS A 444 25.75 -13.05 22.92
N ARG A 445 24.81 -12.59 22.09
CA ARG A 445 24.93 -12.63 20.63
C ARG A 445 25.75 -11.47 20.14
N ILE A 446 26.66 -11.77 19.22
CA ILE A 446 27.54 -10.80 18.62
C ILE A 446 27.29 -10.77 17.11
N TYR A 447 27.11 -9.57 16.60
CA TYR A 447 27.04 -9.30 15.16
C TYR A 447 28.17 -8.36 14.75
N ALA A 448 28.98 -8.77 13.79
CA ALA A 448 29.93 -7.90 13.13
C ALA A 448 29.26 -7.31 11.88
N THR A 449 29.03 -6.01 11.87
CA THR A 449 28.48 -5.29 10.73
C THR A 449 29.59 -4.52 10.04
N CYS A 450 29.76 -4.76 8.75
CA CYS A 450 30.84 -4.24 7.95
C CYS A 450 30.27 -3.40 6.81
N THR A 451 30.74 -2.16 6.71
CA THR A 451 30.51 -1.30 5.54
C THR A 451 31.83 -1.16 4.80
N ALA A 452 31.92 -1.79 3.64
CA ALA A 452 33.07 -1.73 2.76
C ALA A 452 32.88 -0.65 1.70
N TYR A 453 33.94 0.09 1.43
CA TYR A 453 34.02 1.04 0.31
C TYR A 453 34.98 0.43 -0.71
N PRO A 454 34.47 -0.40 -1.63
CA PRO A 454 35.32 -1.09 -2.59
C PRO A 454 35.76 -0.16 -3.71
N ASN A 455 36.93 -0.46 -4.29
CA ASN A 455 37.28 0.03 -5.62
C ASN A 455 36.56 -0.77 -6.71
N ARG A 456 36.86 -0.49 -7.99
CA ARG A 456 36.21 -1.15 -9.13
C ARG A 456 36.47 -2.66 -9.23
N ASP A 457 37.53 -3.14 -8.59
CA ASP A 457 37.93 -4.56 -8.57
C ASP A 457 37.43 -5.29 -7.30
N GLY A 458 36.68 -4.60 -6.43
CA GLY A 458 36.11 -5.17 -5.21
C GLY A 458 37.05 -5.15 -4.00
N LYS A 459 38.26 -4.62 -4.11
CA LYS A 459 39.16 -4.45 -2.96
C LYS A 459 38.67 -3.27 -2.12
N ALA A 460 38.54 -3.45 -0.81
CA ALA A 460 38.11 -2.37 0.08
C ALA A 460 39.22 -1.32 0.25
N GLU A 461 38.95 -0.08 -0.14
CA GLU A 461 39.80 1.07 0.16
C GLU A 461 39.59 1.57 1.59
N LYS A 462 38.39 1.33 2.13
CA LYS A 462 38.01 1.62 3.50
C LYS A 462 37.06 0.56 4.03
N LEU A 463 37.22 0.19 5.30
CA LEU A 463 36.34 -0.70 6.04
C LEU A 463 35.88 -0.03 7.33
N GLU A 464 34.58 0.14 7.47
CA GLU A 464 33.93 0.56 8.71
C GLU A 464 33.28 -0.65 9.35
N ILE A 465 33.66 -0.96 10.60
CA ILE A 465 33.22 -2.14 11.31
C ILE A 465 32.55 -1.71 12.60
N GLU A 466 31.36 -2.25 12.85
CA GLU A 466 30.61 -2.10 14.08
C GLU A 466 30.34 -3.48 14.66
N ILE A 467 30.62 -3.66 15.95
CA ILE A 467 30.28 -4.89 16.67
C ILE A 467 29.08 -4.60 17.55
N SER A 468 27.96 -5.23 17.23
CA SER A 468 26.73 -5.17 18.01
C SER A 468 26.67 -6.36 18.96
N VAL A 469 26.64 -6.08 20.27
CA VAL A 469 26.55 -7.09 21.32
C VAL A 469 25.17 -7.02 21.95
N SER A 470 24.47 -8.15 22.00
CA SER A 470 23.12 -8.24 22.54
C SER A 470 22.95 -9.41 23.48
N GLY A 471 22.60 -9.15 24.74
CA GLY A 471 22.35 -10.20 25.73
C GLY A 471 20.89 -10.68 25.77
N PHE A 472 20.67 -11.81 26.44
CA PHE A 472 19.35 -12.43 26.66
C PHE A 472 19.01 -12.56 28.14
N GLY A 473 17.72 -12.70 28.46
CA GLY A 473 17.25 -12.97 29.83
C GLY A 473 17.57 -11.81 30.78
N LYS A 474 18.16 -12.08 31.96
CA LYS A 474 18.48 -11.05 32.96
C LYS A 474 19.63 -10.11 32.54
N ASN A 475 20.43 -10.47 31.53
CA ASN A 475 21.56 -9.67 31.01
C ASN A 475 21.16 -8.92 29.73
N TYR A 476 20.42 -7.83 29.90
CA TYR A 476 19.72 -7.12 28.84
C TYR A 476 20.52 -5.99 28.14
N LEU A 477 21.82 -5.89 28.41
CA LEU A 477 22.66 -4.81 27.90
C LEU A 477 22.97 -5.02 26.41
N ASN A 478 22.43 -4.12 25.59
CA ASN A 478 22.78 -3.98 24.19
C ASN A 478 23.70 -2.78 24.03
N TYR A 479 24.86 -2.98 23.42
CA TYR A 479 25.78 -1.91 23.12
C TYR A 479 26.49 -2.19 21.80
N LYS A 480 27.07 -1.12 21.26
CA LYS A 480 27.81 -1.13 20.01
C LYS A 480 29.24 -0.72 20.29
N ILE A 481 30.18 -1.48 19.76
CA ILE A 481 31.59 -1.10 19.73
C ILE A 481 31.84 -0.53 18.34
N THR A 482 32.30 0.72 18.31
CA THR A 482 32.63 1.47 17.07
C THR A 482 34.01 2.10 17.12
N ASP A 483 34.69 2.02 18.27
CA ASP A 483 36.04 2.54 18.45
C ASP A 483 37.02 1.80 17.52
N PRO A 484 37.63 2.48 16.53
CA PRO A 484 38.53 1.84 15.57
C PRO A 484 39.78 1.24 16.22
N ASP A 485 40.10 1.63 17.47
CA ASP A 485 41.24 1.11 18.22
C ASP A 485 40.92 -0.13 19.05
N ASN A 486 39.65 -0.50 19.17
CA ASN A 486 39.23 -1.70 19.89
C ASN A 486 39.87 -2.97 19.28
N PRO A 487 40.42 -3.89 20.10
CA PRO A 487 41.08 -5.10 19.62
C PRO A 487 40.24 -5.96 18.68
N TYR A 488 38.93 -6.09 18.92
CA TYR A 488 38.04 -6.88 18.07
C TYR A 488 37.76 -6.22 16.72
N ILE A 489 37.64 -4.88 16.70
CA ILE A 489 37.51 -4.13 15.44
C ILE A 489 38.80 -4.25 14.61
N LYS A 490 39.97 -4.16 15.26
CA LYS A 490 41.26 -4.39 14.60
C LYS A 490 41.38 -5.81 14.05
N ALA A 491 40.97 -6.82 14.81
CA ALA A 491 40.97 -8.21 14.38
C ALA A 491 40.03 -8.44 13.19
N CYS A 492 38.78 -7.98 13.26
CA CYS A 492 37.84 -8.06 12.14
C CYS A 492 38.37 -7.35 10.89
N ARG A 493 38.97 -6.16 11.04
CA ARG A 493 39.54 -5.41 9.92
C ARG A 493 40.66 -6.19 9.23
N LYS A 494 41.62 -6.69 10.01
CA LYS A 494 42.74 -7.50 9.51
C LYS A 494 42.25 -8.75 8.79
N THR A 495 41.24 -9.42 9.33
CA THR A 495 40.66 -10.61 8.71
C THR A 495 39.98 -10.31 7.37
N LEU A 496 39.34 -9.14 7.23
CA LEU A 496 38.55 -8.78 6.05
C LEU A 496 39.31 -7.98 4.99
N GLU A 497 40.51 -7.47 5.28
CA GLU A 497 41.27 -6.58 4.38
C GLU A 497 41.66 -7.23 3.05
N HIS A 498 41.79 -8.56 3.02
CA HIS A 498 42.18 -9.33 1.83
C HIS A 498 40.98 -9.89 1.05
N VAL A 499 39.76 -9.60 1.49
CA VAL A 499 38.56 -10.15 0.85
C VAL A 499 38.07 -9.23 -0.26
N ILE A 500 37.56 -9.84 -1.34
CA ILE A 500 36.89 -9.13 -2.43
C ILE A 500 35.41 -8.94 -2.10
N TRP A 501 34.99 -7.68 -2.08
CA TRP A 501 33.60 -7.26 -1.85
C TRP A 501 32.84 -7.16 -3.16
N SER A 502 31.51 -7.29 -3.08
CA SER A 502 30.66 -6.97 -4.23
C SER A 502 30.84 -5.50 -4.61
N VAL A 503 30.80 -5.22 -5.91
CA VAL A 503 30.94 -3.87 -6.46
C VAL A 503 29.62 -3.48 -7.08
N GLN A 504 29.10 -2.33 -6.67
CA GLN A 504 27.99 -1.67 -7.37
C GLN A 504 28.51 -0.37 -7.97
N TYR A 505 28.78 -0.37 -9.27
CA TYR A 505 29.22 0.82 -9.99
C TYR A 505 28.03 1.49 -10.66
N LYS A 506 27.65 2.67 -10.15
CA LYS A 506 26.47 3.43 -10.54
C LYS A 506 26.84 4.86 -10.88
N ARG A 507 26.53 5.27 -12.12
CA ARG A 507 26.64 6.66 -12.62
C ARG A 507 27.95 7.36 -12.26
N GLY A 508 29.07 6.65 -12.41
CA GLY A 508 30.39 7.19 -12.10
C GLY A 508 30.92 6.85 -10.70
N GLN A 509 30.09 6.33 -9.81
CA GLN A 509 30.42 6.12 -8.39
C GLN A 509 30.39 4.63 -8.03
N VAL A 510 31.36 4.18 -7.24
CA VAL A 510 31.27 2.88 -6.56
C VAL A 510 30.52 3.08 -5.26
N LEU A 511 29.44 2.32 -5.07
CA LEU A 511 28.62 2.39 -3.84
C LEU A 511 29.22 1.50 -2.75
N PRO A 512 29.07 1.88 -1.47
CA PRO A 512 29.49 1.03 -0.37
C PRO A 512 28.62 -0.23 -0.26
N THR A 513 29.24 -1.32 0.16
CA THR A 513 28.60 -2.61 0.41
C THR A 513 28.42 -2.80 1.92
N HIS A 514 27.22 -3.14 2.35
CA HIS A 514 26.87 -3.32 3.76
C HIS A 514 26.47 -4.75 4.05
N GLU A 515 27.20 -5.42 4.95
CA GLU A 515 26.97 -6.81 5.33
C GLU A 515 26.99 -6.96 6.85
N SER A 516 26.11 -7.80 7.40
CA SER A 516 26.05 -8.10 8.83
C SER A 516 26.18 -9.61 9.05
N PHE A 517 27.14 -9.99 9.90
CA PHE A 517 27.49 -11.38 10.17
C PHE A 517 27.19 -11.71 11.63
N PHE A 518 26.44 -12.80 11.85
CA PHE A 518 26.36 -13.40 13.19
C PHE A 518 27.64 -14.18 13.47
N VAL A 519 28.40 -13.76 14.48
CA VAL A 519 29.77 -14.25 14.72
C VAL A 519 29.94 -15.06 15.99
N TRP A 520 29.06 -14.88 17.00
CA TRP A 520 29.09 -15.64 18.25
C TRP A 520 27.75 -15.58 18.98
#